data_AF-A0A2D6MY84-F1
#
_entry.id   AF-A0A2D6MY84-F1
#
_cell.length_a   1.000
_cell.length_b   1.000
_cell.length_c   1.000
_cell.angle_alpha   90.00
_cell.angle_beta   90.00
_cell.angle_gamma   90.00
#
_symmetry.space_group_name_H-M   'P 1'
#
loop_
_entity.id
_entity.type
_entity.pdbx_description
1 polymer ?
#
loop_
_entity_poly.entity_id
_entity_poly.type
_entity_poly.pdbx_seq_one_letter_code
_entity_poly.pdbx_strand_id
1 'polypeptide(L)' 'MEFCCARGVRIKIWANERNTGDGTETYYSVTTSKVYRDKDGQWHEVHSFIGEECLIVAAGLQKAYDYIQFELKAPQTVDA' A
#
# COMPACT_ATOMS: atom_id res chain seq x y z
N MET A 1 -4.57 -3.74 4.30
CA MET A 1 -5.25 -2.41 4.26
C MET A 1 -5.20 -1.88 2.84
N GLU A 2 -6.21 -1.18 2.35
CA GLU A 2 -6.19 -0.53 1.03
C GLU A 2 -6.77 0.88 1.13
N PHE A 3 -6.20 1.84 0.40
CA PHE A 3 -6.78 3.17 0.26
C PHE A 3 -6.62 3.71 -1.16
N CYS A 4 -7.67 4.40 -1.63
CA CYS A 4 -7.68 5.10 -2.91
C CYS A 4 -7.16 6.53 -2.72
N CYS A 5 -6.29 6.94 -3.64
CA CYS A 5 -5.81 8.31 -3.80
C CYS A 5 -6.51 8.98 -4.98
N ALA A 6 -6.17 10.25 -5.23
CA ALA A 6 -6.67 10.96 -6.41
C ALA A 6 -6.27 10.26 -7.72
N ARG A 7 -7.03 10.53 -8.79
CA ARG A 7 -6.79 10.00 -10.15
C ARG A 7 -6.79 8.47 -10.26
N GLY A 8 -7.52 7.80 -9.38
CA GLY A 8 -7.67 6.34 -9.43
C GLY A 8 -6.42 5.56 -8.99
N VAL A 9 -5.41 6.23 -8.42
CA VAL A 9 -4.25 5.58 -7.78
C VAL A 9 -4.72 4.85 -6.53
N ARG A 10 -4.23 3.64 -6.30
CA ARG A 10 -4.54 2.80 -5.13
C ARG A 10 -3.26 2.33 -4.47
N ILE A 11 -3.27 2.30 -3.15
CA ILE A 11 -2.19 1.76 -2.33
C ILE A 11 -2.76 0.63 -1.49
N LYS A 12 -2.11 -0.53 -1.54
CA LYS A 12 -2.51 -1.72 -0.81
C LYS A 12 -1.35 -2.29 -0.01
N ILE A 13 -1.60 -2.55 1.27
CA ILE A 13 -0.65 -3.11 2.23
C ILE A 13 -1.06 -4.55 2.54
N TRP A 14 -0.10 -5.45 2.40
CA TRP A 14 -0.22 -6.89 2.64
C TRP A 14 0.64 -7.29 3.83
N ALA A 15 0.12 -8.16 4.69
CA ALA A 15 0.92 -8.86 5.70
C ALA A 15 1.37 -10.19 5.11
N ASN A 16 2.63 -10.52 5.31
CA ASN A 16 3.23 -11.78 4.90
C ASN A 16 4.01 -12.34 6.09
N GLU A 17 4.23 -13.65 6.07
CA GLU A 17 5.02 -14.35 7.07
C GLU A 17 6.26 -14.94 6.42
N ARG A 18 7.38 -14.90 7.13
CA ARG A 18 8.58 -15.66 6.76
C ARG A 18 9.06 -16.48 7.95
N ASN A 19 9.46 -17.71 7.67
CA ASN A 19 10.14 -18.54 8.65
C ASN A 19 11.57 -18.00 8.85
N THR A 20 11.91 -17.77 10.10
CA THR A 20 13.24 -17.43 10.59
C THR A 20 13.76 -18.60 11.42
N GLY A 21 15.06 -18.66 11.69
CA GLY A 21 15.64 -19.74 12.51
C GLY A 21 14.99 -19.88 13.90
N ASP A 22 14.44 -18.78 14.42
CA ASP A 22 13.91 -18.67 15.78
C ASP A 22 12.38 -18.53 15.83
N GLY A 23 11.68 -18.73 14.70
CA GLY A 23 10.21 -18.63 14.63
C GLY A 23 9.69 -17.97 13.36
N THR A 24 8.47 -17.45 13.39
CA THR A 24 7.84 -16.77 12.25
C THR A 24 7.88 -15.26 12.44
N GLU A 25 8.35 -14.52 11.44
CA GLU A 25 8.35 -13.05 11.43
C GLU A 25 7.34 -12.52 10.41
N THR A 26 6.47 -11.61 10.85
CA THR A 26 5.57 -10.89 9.95
C THR A 26 6.30 -9.72 9.30
N TYR A 27 6.20 -9.61 7.97
CA TYR A 27 6.67 -8.46 7.21
C TYR A 27 5.55 -7.93 6.31
N TYR A 28 5.64 -6.66 5.94
CA TYR A 28 4.60 -6.00 5.16
C TYR A 28 5.11 -5.60 3.78
N SER A 29 4.29 -5.85 2.76
CA SER A 29 4.54 -5.46 1.37
C SER A 29 3.52 -4.43 0.92
N VAL A 30 3.91 -3.53 0.02
CA VAL A 30 3.02 -2.49 -0.52
C VAL A 30 2.91 -2.64 -2.03
N THR A 31 1.68 -2.65 -2.54
CA THR A 31 1.36 -2.62 -3.98
C THR A 31 0.73 -1.28 -4.31
N THR A 32 1.20 -0.65 -5.39
CA THR A 32 0.56 0.54 -5.98
C THR A 32 -0.01 0.17 -7.34
N SER A 33 -1.24 0.58 -7.61
CA SER A 33 -1.86 0.45 -8.92
C SER A 33 -2.67 1.70 -9.27
N LYS A 34 -3.10 1.82 -10.52
CA LYS A 34 -4.04 2.83 -10.99
C LYS A 34 -5.18 2.15 -11.72
N VAL A 35 -6.39 2.59 -11.42
CA VAL A 35 -7.58 2.23 -12.19
C VAL A 35 -8.02 3.41 -13.05
N TYR A 36 -8.17 3.19 -14.34
CA TYR A 36 -8.69 4.19 -15.28
C TYR A 36 -9.66 3.56 -16.27
N ARG A 37 -10.49 4.41 -16.89
CA ARG A 37 -11.43 4.01 -17.94
C ARG A 37 -10.84 4.38 -19.29
N ASP A 38 -10.79 3.44 -20.22
CA ASP A 38 -10.33 3.69 -21.58
C ASP A 38 -11.40 4.39 -22.43
N LYS A 39 -11.04 4.66 -23.69
CA LYS A 39 -11.94 5.29 -24.68
C LYS A 39 -13.18 4.45 -25.00
N ASP A 40 -13.10 3.14 -24.83
CA ASP A 40 -14.18 2.19 -25.12
C ASP A 40 -15.04 1.96 -23.86
N GLY A 41 -14.73 2.67 -22.77
CA GLY A 41 -15.47 2.63 -21.53
C GLY A 41 -15.13 1.43 -20.66
N GLN A 42 -14.04 0.71 -20.94
CA GLN A 42 -13.59 -0.43 -20.13
C GLN A 42 -12.68 0.04 -18.99
N TRP A 43 -12.83 -0.58 -17.83
CA TRP A 43 -11.95 -0.33 -16.69
C TRP A 43 -10.69 -1.17 -16.81
N HIS A 44 -9.54 -0.52 -16.60
CA HIS A 44 -8.24 -1.16 -16.58
C HIS A 44 -7.51 -0.86 -15.28
N GLU A 45 -6.81 -1.87 -14.77
CA GLU A 45 -5.85 -1.70 -13.68
C GLU A 45 -4.43 -1.81 -14.25
N VAL A 46 -3.58 -0.84 -13.90
CA VAL A 46 -2.19 -0.76 -14.37
C VAL A 46 -1.23 -0.39 -13.25
N HIS A 47 0.07 -0.64 -13.49
CA HIS A 47 1.15 -0.27 -12.56
C HIS A 47 2.07 0.82 -13.14
N SER A 48 1.61 1.53 -14.17
CA SER A 48 2.28 2.68 -14.77
C SER A 48 1.57 3.97 -14.43
N PHE A 49 2.35 5.03 -14.22
CA PHE A 49 1.88 6.33 -13.74
C PHE A 49 2.39 7.44 -14.64
N ILE A 50 1.56 8.47 -14.85
CA ILE A 50 1.98 9.69 -15.56
C ILE A 50 2.65 10.66 -14.59
N GLY A 51 3.30 11.72 -15.10
CA GLY A 51 4.09 12.64 -14.28
C GLY A 51 3.29 13.28 -13.14
N GLU A 52 2.04 13.65 -13.37
CA GLU A 52 1.16 14.26 -12.37
C GLU A 52 0.76 13.28 -11.26
N GLU A 53 0.88 11.97 -11.50
CA GLU A 53 0.56 10.93 -10.53
C GLU A 53 1.77 10.59 -9.64
N CYS A 54 3.00 10.95 -10.03
CA CYS A 54 4.20 10.61 -9.28
C CYS A 54 4.17 11.14 -7.84
N LEU A 55 3.74 12.38 -7.63
CA LEU A 55 3.63 12.95 -6.27
C LEU A 55 2.47 12.34 -5.47
N ILE A 56 1.39 11.93 -6.15
CA ILE A 56 0.27 11.25 -5.51
C ILE A 56 0.72 9.87 -5.01
N VAL A 57 1.45 9.11 -5.84
CA VAL A 57 2.03 7.83 -5.48
C VAL A 57 3.02 7.99 -4.33
N ALA A 58 3.92 8.98 -4.40
CA ALA A 58 4.89 9.24 -3.33
C ALA A 58 4.20 9.52 -1.99
N ALA A 59 3.19 10.40 -1.97
CA ALA A 59 2.43 10.69 -0.76
C ALA A 59 1.66 9.45 -0.24
N GLY A 60 1.09 8.65 -1.14
CA GLY A 60 0.42 7.40 -0.79
C GLY A 60 1.38 6.38 -0.16
N LEU A 61 2.59 6.24 -0.72
CA LEU A 61 3.63 5.37 -0.18
C LEU A 61 4.16 5.86 1.18
N GLN A 62 4.30 7.17 1.36
CA GLN A 62 4.66 7.75 2.67
C GLN A 62 3.61 7.38 3.72
N LYS A 63 2.32 7.56 3.41
CA LYS A 63 1.24 7.19 4.33
C LYS A 63 1.23 5.69 4.65
N ALA A 64 1.52 4.84 3.66
CA ALA A 64 1.63 3.40 3.89
C ALA A 64 2.82 3.05 4.79
N TYR A 65 3.96 3.71 4.60
CA TYR A 65 5.11 3.56 5.48
C TYR A 65 4.76 3.94 6.92
N ASP A 66 4.16 5.11 7.12
CA ASP A 66 3.78 5.60 8.45
C ASP A 66 2.83 4.60 9.14
N TYR A 67 1.80 4.13 8.42
CA TYR A 67 0.88 3.13 8.96
C TYR A 67 1.59 1.83 9.36
N ILE A 68 2.53 1.34 8.54
CA ILE A 68 3.28 0.13 8.86
C ILE A 68 4.15 0.32 10.12
N GLN A 69 4.87 1.44 10.23
CA GLN A 69 5.78 1.64 11.36
C GLN A 69 5.04 1.93 12.67
N PHE A 70 3.99 2.76 12.60
CA PHE A 70 3.39 3.34 13.80
C PHE A 70 2.10 2.65 14.24
N GLU A 71 1.39 1.95 13.35
CA GLU A 71 0.14 1.27 13.70
C GLU A 71 0.28 -0.26 13.70
N LEU A 72 0.98 -0.82 12.70
CA LEU A 72 1.11 -2.27 12.58
C LEU A 72 2.31 -2.85 13.35
N LYS A 73 3.42 -2.11 13.41
CA LYS A 73 4.65 -2.54 14.11
C LYS A 73 4.82 -1.95 15.50
N ALA A 74 4.04 -0.94 15.87
CA ALA A 74 4.11 -0.43 17.23
C ALA A 74 3.73 -1.53 18.23
N PRO A 75 4.47 -1.68 19.34
CA PRO A 75 4.08 -2.61 20.39
C PRO A 75 2.69 -2.20 20.87
N GLN A 76 1.71 -3.10 20.72
CA GLN A 76 0.38 -2.92 21.29
C GLN A 76 0.59 -2.79 22.80
N THR A 77 0.43 -1.59 23.36
CA THR A 77 0.34 -1.41 24.81
C THR A 77 -0.87 -2.20 25.27
N VAL A 78 -0.61 -3.37 25.83
CA VAL A 78 -1.57 -4.12 26.63
C VAL A 78 -1.80 -3.29 27.89
N ASP A 79 -2.88 -2.51 27.89
CA ASP A 79 -3.39 -1.90 29.11
C ASP A 79 -3.72 -3.04 30.09
N ALA A 80 -3.02 -3.03 31.22
CA ALA A 80 -3.10 -4.01 32.30
C ALA A 80 -4.18 -3.65 33.33
#